data_AF-A0A3N4M298-F1
#
_entry.id   AF-A0A3N4M298-F1
#
_cell.length_a   1.000
_cell.length_b   1.000
_cell.length_c   1.000
_cell.angle_alpha   90.00
_cell.angle_beta   90.00
_cell.angle_gamma   90.00
#
_symmetry.space_group_name_H-M   'P 1'
#
loop_
_entity.id
_entity.type
_entity.pdbx_description
1 polymer ?
#
loop_
_entity_poly.entity_id
_entity_poly.type
_entity_poly.pdbx_seq_one_letter_code
_entity_poly.pdbx_strand_id
1 'polypeptide(L)'
;MPPKRPGPIVENTVKRPRSQFPLNKAKASVPEETVEVNTTGEATNELAEIHTLASPAVIGQRRKQYTREFKLATITYWRKYSISPPEGLGLSKYAVAKRLKISERMLGQWIKNEAVILAMKTKQKKATTGRIAQFPEMENHIHEKFLKLRETGVKIGWS
;
A
#
# COMPACT_ATOMS: atom_id res chain seq x y z
N MET A 1 43.59 7.72 23.80
CA MET A 1 42.37 7.47 23.01
C MET A 1 41.36 8.57 23.31
N PRO A 2 40.88 9.36 22.34
CA PRO A 2 39.82 10.33 22.61
C PRO A 2 38.44 9.63 22.74
N PRO A 3 37.53 10.15 23.59
CA PRO A 3 36.23 9.52 23.84
C PRO A 3 35.28 9.64 22.65
N LYS A 4 34.47 8.59 22.42
CA LYS A 4 33.35 8.59 21.45
C LYS A 4 32.32 9.63 21.89
N ARG A 5 32.16 10.69 21.09
CA ARG A 5 31.17 11.75 21.34
C ARG A 5 29.75 11.26 20.96
N PRO A 6 28.72 11.63 21.74
CA PRO A 6 27.33 11.35 21.39
C PRO A 6 26.93 12.14 20.13
N GLY A 7 26.15 11.50 19.26
CA GLY A 7 25.67 12.10 18.01
C GLY A 7 24.69 13.26 18.25
N PRO A 8 24.41 14.07 17.21
CA PRO A 8 23.56 15.24 17.33
C PRO A 8 22.12 14.87 17.71
N ILE A 9 21.60 15.55 18.72
CA ILE A 9 20.20 15.49 19.16
C ILE A 9 19.33 16.10 18.06
N VAL A 10 18.32 15.35 17.62
CA VAL A 10 17.37 15.79 16.60
C VAL A 10 16.38 16.76 17.27
N GLU A 11 16.67 18.06 17.22
CA GLU A 11 15.66 19.07 17.54
C GLU A 11 14.56 19.04 16.47
N ASN A 12 13.31 18.98 16.96
CA ASN A 12 12.12 18.65 16.22
C ASN A 12 11.69 19.83 15.32
N THR A 13 12.06 19.83 14.04
CA THR A 13 11.75 20.90 13.06
C THR A 13 10.31 20.86 12.52
N VAL A 14 9.33 20.62 13.40
CA VAL A 14 7.90 20.60 13.05
C VAL A 14 7.30 22.00 13.15
N LYS A 15 7.70 22.93 12.28
CA LYS A 15 6.89 24.13 11.94
C LYS A 15 7.24 24.67 10.56
N ARG A 16 6.74 24.02 9.50
CA ARG A 16 6.59 24.70 8.19
C ARG A 16 5.10 25.02 7.99
N PRO A 17 4.70 26.30 7.77
CA PRO A 17 3.30 26.64 7.54
C PRO A 17 2.85 26.06 6.18
N ARG A 18 1.78 25.26 6.23
CA ARG A 18 1.12 24.68 5.06
C ARG A 18 0.22 25.74 4.44
N SER A 19 0.43 26.08 3.16
CA SER A 19 -0.49 26.97 2.44
C SER A 19 -1.87 26.31 2.35
N GLN A 20 -2.89 27.00 2.86
CA GLN A 20 -4.29 26.57 2.82
C GLN A 20 -5.01 27.40 1.75
N PHE A 21 -5.18 26.82 0.56
CA PHE A 21 -6.21 27.29 -0.38
C PHE A 21 -7.47 26.44 -0.14
N PRO A 22 -8.63 27.04 0.23
CA PRO A 22 -9.85 26.28 0.41
C PRO A 22 -10.48 25.94 -0.95
N LEU A 23 -10.51 24.66 -1.29
CA LEU A 23 -11.37 24.11 -2.35
C LEU A 23 -12.73 23.79 -1.74
N ASN A 24 -13.72 24.64 -1.99
CA ASN A 24 -15.11 24.39 -1.63
C ASN A 24 -15.63 23.16 -2.39
N LYS A 25 -16.08 22.14 -1.66
CA LYS A 25 -16.70 20.94 -2.24
C LYS A 25 -18.14 20.84 -1.74
N ALA A 26 -19.09 21.07 -2.65
CA ALA A 26 -20.51 20.85 -2.41
C ALA A 26 -20.77 19.37 -2.11
N LYS A 27 -21.57 19.09 -1.07
CA LYS A 27 -22.04 17.75 -0.71
C LYS A 27 -23.26 17.42 -1.56
N ALA A 28 -23.22 16.32 -2.28
CA ALA A 28 -24.41 15.66 -2.82
C ALA A 28 -24.56 14.31 -2.11
N SER A 29 -25.69 14.15 -1.43
CA SER A 29 -26.14 12.96 -0.71
C SER A 29 -27.10 12.16 -1.60
N VAL A 30 -26.84 10.87 -1.83
CA VAL A 30 -27.86 9.90 -2.28
C VAL A 30 -27.52 8.52 -1.67
N PRO A 31 -28.49 7.75 -1.14
CA PRO A 31 -28.27 6.66 -0.19
C PRO A 31 -27.99 5.29 -0.83
N GLU A 32 -27.40 4.41 -0.02
CA GLU A 32 -27.11 3.01 -0.33
C GLU A 32 -28.37 2.15 -0.24
N GLU A 33 -28.66 1.38 -1.29
CA GLU A 33 -29.68 0.33 -1.29
C GLU A 33 -28.98 -1.04 -1.22
N THR A 34 -29.14 -1.72 -0.09
CA THR A 34 -28.59 -3.06 0.16
C THR A 34 -29.60 -4.12 -0.24
N VAL A 35 -29.28 -4.88 -1.30
CA VAL A 35 -29.98 -6.11 -1.65
C VAL A 35 -29.21 -7.28 -1.04
N GLU A 36 -29.81 -7.93 -0.05
CA GLU A 36 -29.30 -9.12 0.61
C GLU A 36 -29.53 -10.36 -0.28
N VAL A 37 -28.46 -11.10 -0.57
CA VAL A 37 -28.55 -12.41 -1.24
C VAL A 37 -27.87 -13.43 -0.34
N ASN A 38 -28.70 -14.30 0.23
CA ASN A 38 -28.35 -15.33 1.19
C ASN A 38 -27.83 -16.58 0.47
N THR A 39 -26.51 -16.81 0.49
CA THR A 39 -25.93 -18.15 0.23
C THR A 39 -24.63 -18.37 1.01
N THR A 40 -24.64 -19.41 1.84
CA THR A 40 -23.53 -20.29 2.27
C THR A 40 -22.53 -19.74 3.31
N GLY A 41 -22.75 -20.13 4.58
CA GLY A 41 -22.01 -19.68 5.77
C GLY A 41 -20.49 -19.90 5.77
N GLU A 42 -19.96 -20.82 4.96
CA GLU A 42 -18.51 -21.06 4.86
C GLU A 42 -17.78 -19.95 4.07
N ALA A 43 -18.39 -19.47 2.98
CA ALA A 43 -17.86 -18.34 2.21
C ALA A 43 -17.92 -17.03 3.02
N THR A 44 -18.83 -16.92 3.99
CA THR A 44 -18.94 -15.74 4.84
C THR A 44 -17.78 -15.61 5.82
N ASN A 45 -17.26 -16.73 6.34
CA ASN A 45 -16.12 -16.74 7.25
C ASN A 45 -14.83 -16.32 6.54
N GLU A 46 -14.57 -16.86 5.34
CA GLU A 46 -13.40 -16.48 4.53
C GLU A 46 -13.45 -14.99 4.15
N LEU A 47 -14.63 -14.48 3.78
CA LEU A 47 -14.81 -13.06 3.48
C LEU A 47 -14.57 -12.19 4.72
N ALA A 48 -15.03 -12.61 5.90
CA ALA A 48 -14.78 -11.89 7.15
C ALA A 48 -13.29 -11.83 7.47
N GLU A 49 -12.57 -12.94 7.30
CA GLU A 49 -11.11 -12.99 7.47
C GLU A 49 -10.40 -12.03 6.51
N ILE A 50 -10.78 -11.99 5.24
CA ILE A 50 -10.22 -11.04 4.28
C ILE A 50 -10.53 -9.58 4.68
N HIS A 51 -11.75 -9.28 5.13
CA HIS A 51 -12.14 -7.93 5.52
C HIS A 51 -11.40 -7.43 6.77
N THR A 52 -11.10 -8.29 7.74
CA THR A 52 -10.32 -7.91 8.94
C THR A 52 -8.88 -7.48 8.61
N LEU A 53 -8.28 -8.02 7.54
CA LEU A 53 -6.96 -7.58 7.04
C LEU A 53 -6.99 -6.17 6.43
N ALA A 54 -8.18 -5.62 6.16
CA ALA A 54 -8.37 -4.33 5.55
C ALA A 54 -8.47 -3.20 6.61
N SER A 55 -7.34 -2.87 7.24
CA SER A 55 -7.10 -1.75 8.18
C SER A 55 -8.22 -0.68 8.26
N PRO A 56 -8.89 -0.51 9.43
CA PRO A 56 -9.92 0.50 9.61
C PRO A 56 -9.34 1.77 10.25
N ALA A 57 -9.61 2.93 9.66
CA ALA A 57 -9.63 4.22 10.35
C ALA A 57 -10.31 5.26 9.45
N VAL A 58 -11.46 5.77 9.92
CA VAL A 58 -12.24 6.87 9.35
C VAL A 58 -11.36 8.12 9.27
N ILE A 59 -11.45 8.90 8.18
CA ILE A 59 -11.30 10.37 8.03
C ILE A 59 -11.14 10.68 6.52
N GLY A 60 -12.23 11.15 5.88
CA GLY A 60 -12.31 11.56 4.46
C GLY A 60 -12.15 10.40 3.46
N GLN A 61 -12.61 10.57 2.22
CA GLN A 61 -12.32 9.63 1.12
C GLN A 61 -10.83 9.68 0.75
N ARG A 62 -9.95 9.19 1.63
CA ARG A 62 -8.57 8.89 1.31
C ARG A 62 -8.55 7.56 0.55
N ARG A 63 -7.75 7.49 -0.52
CA ARG A 63 -7.57 6.24 -1.28
C ARG A 63 -7.11 5.13 -0.34
N LYS A 64 -7.88 4.04 -0.25
CA LYS A 64 -7.56 2.88 0.60
C LYS A 64 -6.33 2.17 0.06
N GLN A 65 -5.37 1.89 0.94
CA GLN A 65 -4.19 1.07 0.63
C GLN A 65 -4.33 -0.30 1.28
N TYR A 66 -4.07 -1.34 0.51
CA TYR A 66 -4.23 -2.73 0.93
C TYR A 66 -2.87 -3.37 1.22
N THR A 67 -2.81 -4.19 2.26
CA THR A 67 -1.62 -4.96 2.64
C THR A 67 -1.33 -6.07 1.64
N ARG A 68 -0.09 -6.57 1.63
CA ARG A 68 0.33 -7.76 0.86
C ARG A 68 -0.64 -8.93 1.08
N GLU A 69 -0.87 -9.30 2.34
CA GLU A 69 -1.70 -10.45 2.70
C GLU A 69 -3.14 -10.30 2.20
N PHE A 70 -3.72 -9.10 2.34
CA PHE A 70 -5.06 -8.83 1.80
C PHE A 70 -5.12 -9.07 0.29
N LYS A 71 -4.13 -8.55 -0.46
CA LYS A 71 -4.09 -8.72 -1.92
C LYS A 71 -3.94 -10.18 -2.31
N LEU A 72 -3.07 -10.93 -1.63
CA LEU A 72 -2.87 -12.35 -1.90
C LEU A 72 -4.13 -13.15 -1.55
N ALA A 73 -4.74 -12.92 -0.39
CA ALA A 73 -5.99 -13.58 0.00
C ALA A 73 -7.11 -13.29 -1.00
N THR A 74 -7.19 -12.06 -1.53
CA THR A 74 -8.14 -11.68 -2.59
C THR A 74 -7.89 -12.47 -3.89
N ILE A 75 -6.62 -12.65 -4.30
CA ILE A 75 -6.26 -13.44 -5.49
C ILE A 75 -6.59 -14.91 -5.29
N THR A 76 -6.24 -15.48 -4.12
CA THR A 76 -6.56 -16.87 -3.76
C THR A 76 -8.06 -17.10 -3.76
N TYR A 77 -8.84 -16.21 -3.16
CA TYR A 77 -10.30 -16.26 -3.16
C TYR A 77 -10.85 -16.22 -4.58
N TRP A 78 -10.37 -15.31 -5.44
CA TRP A 78 -10.79 -15.27 -6.84
C TRP A 78 -10.51 -16.60 -7.57
N ARG A 79 -9.31 -17.17 -7.43
CA ARG A 79 -8.96 -18.45 -8.07
C ARG A 79 -9.88 -19.59 -7.64
N LYS A 80 -10.11 -19.72 -6.33
CA LYS A 80 -10.98 -20.75 -5.73
C LYS A 80 -12.39 -20.70 -6.30
N TYR A 81 -12.95 -19.49 -6.43
CA TYR A 81 -14.36 -19.34 -6.81
C TYR A 81 -14.61 -18.97 -8.27
N SER A 82 -13.56 -18.74 -9.08
CA SER A 82 -13.69 -18.44 -10.52
C SER A 82 -13.97 -19.66 -11.39
N ILE A 83 -13.70 -20.86 -10.88
CA ILE A 83 -13.92 -22.12 -11.61
C ILE A 83 -15.41 -22.44 -11.58
N SER A 84 -15.97 -22.86 -12.72
CA SER A 84 -17.38 -23.28 -12.82
C SER A 84 -17.65 -24.54 -12.00
N PRO A 85 -18.91 -24.79 -11.57
CA PRO A 85 -19.28 -25.98 -10.81
C PRO A 85 -18.83 -27.28 -11.50
N PRO A 86 -18.45 -28.35 -10.77
CA PRO A 86 -18.88 -28.70 -9.40
C PRO A 86 -17.98 -28.22 -8.23
N GLU A 87 -16.76 -27.74 -8.49
CA GLU A 87 -15.79 -27.37 -7.43
C GLU A 87 -15.83 -25.89 -7.03
N GLY A 88 -16.44 -25.03 -7.86
CA GLY A 88 -16.51 -23.59 -7.62
C GLY A 88 -17.88 -22.99 -7.89
N LEU A 89 -18.01 -21.68 -7.63
CA LEU A 89 -19.26 -20.93 -7.84
C LEU A 89 -19.33 -20.29 -9.24
N GLY A 90 -18.30 -20.42 -10.08
CA GLY A 90 -18.25 -19.74 -11.39
C GLY A 90 -18.35 -18.21 -11.29
N LEU A 91 -17.83 -17.61 -10.21
CA LEU A 91 -17.97 -16.19 -9.96
C LEU A 91 -17.16 -15.37 -10.96
N SER A 92 -17.80 -14.37 -11.55
CA SER A 92 -17.11 -13.36 -12.34
C SER A 92 -16.19 -12.49 -11.46
N LYS A 93 -15.18 -11.88 -12.09
CA LYS A 93 -14.28 -10.92 -11.41
C LYS A 93 -15.08 -9.78 -10.76
N TYR A 94 -16.11 -9.30 -11.45
CA TYR A 94 -17.03 -8.29 -10.93
C TYR A 94 -17.72 -8.75 -9.64
N ALA A 95 -18.27 -9.97 -9.61
CA ALA A 95 -18.97 -10.50 -8.44
C ALA A 95 -18.04 -10.61 -7.22
N VAL A 96 -16.81 -11.11 -7.42
CA VAL A 96 -15.80 -11.18 -6.36
C VAL A 96 -15.40 -9.80 -5.87
N ALA A 97 -15.16 -8.85 -6.79
CA ALA A 97 -14.78 -7.48 -6.44
C ALA A 97 -15.87 -6.76 -5.62
N LYS A 98 -17.15 -6.95 -5.99
CA LYS A 98 -18.30 -6.39 -5.27
C LYS A 98 -18.39 -6.93 -3.83
N ARG A 99 -18.20 -8.25 -3.63
CA ARG A 99 -18.18 -8.89 -2.31
C ARG A 99 -17.05 -8.36 -1.41
N LEU A 100 -15.88 -8.12 -2.01
CA LEU A 100 -14.68 -7.62 -1.31
C LEU A 100 -14.63 -6.09 -1.21
N LYS A 101 -15.64 -5.37 -1.72
CA LYS A 101 -15.70 -3.90 -1.76
C LYS A 101 -14.46 -3.26 -2.41
N ILE A 102 -13.95 -3.88 -3.46
CA ILE A 102 -12.84 -3.37 -4.29
C ILE A 102 -13.31 -3.14 -5.73
N SER A 103 -12.56 -2.39 -6.53
CA SER A 103 -12.86 -2.26 -7.94
C SER A 103 -12.36 -3.48 -8.72
N GLU A 104 -13.10 -3.87 -9.76
CA GLU A 104 -12.71 -4.98 -10.64
C GLU A 104 -11.35 -4.72 -11.32
N ARG A 105 -11.10 -3.47 -11.73
CA ARG A 105 -9.81 -3.06 -12.30
C ARG A 105 -8.65 -3.29 -11.32
N MET A 106 -8.86 -3.07 -10.02
CA MET A 106 -7.85 -3.33 -8.99
C MET A 106 -7.57 -4.82 -8.86
N LEU A 107 -8.61 -5.65 -8.81
CA LEU A 107 -8.46 -7.11 -8.77
C LEU A 107 -7.67 -7.60 -10.00
N GLY A 108 -8.03 -7.15 -11.20
CA GLY A 108 -7.31 -7.47 -12.43
C GLY A 108 -5.84 -7.05 -12.39
N GLN A 109 -5.53 -5.87 -11.85
CA GLN A 109 -4.15 -5.39 -11.71
C GLN A 109 -3.35 -6.22 -10.71
N TRP A 110 -3.96 -6.66 -9.62
CA TRP A 110 -3.28 -7.50 -8.61
C TRP A 110 -2.98 -8.89 -9.14
N ILE A 111 -3.91 -9.49 -9.89
CA ILE A 111 -3.68 -10.77 -10.58
C ILE A 111 -2.49 -10.67 -11.53
N LYS A 112 -2.39 -9.59 -12.33
CA LYS A 112 -1.24 -9.36 -13.23
C LYS A 112 0.08 -9.20 -12.48
N ASN A 113 0.06 -8.54 -11.31
CA ASN A 113 1.26 -8.22 -10.53
C ASN A 113 1.49 -9.18 -9.36
N GLU A 114 0.89 -10.37 -9.38
CA GLU A 114 0.92 -11.28 -8.23
C GLU A 114 2.34 -11.64 -7.80
N ALA A 115 3.23 -11.97 -8.74
CA ALA A 115 4.62 -12.29 -8.44
C ALA A 115 5.34 -11.15 -7.69
N VAL A 116 5.07 -9.91 -8.08
CA VAL A 116 5.61 -8.71 -7.40
C VAL A 116 5.03 -8.58 -6.00
N ILE A 117 3.73 -8.86 -5.81
CA ILE A 117 3.07 -8.82 -4.50
C ILE A 117 3.64 -9.91 -3.58
N LEU A 118 3.88 -11.11 -4.12
CA LEU A 118 4.46 -12.23 -3.38
C LEU A 118 5.87 -11.90 -2.88
N ALA A 119 6.68 -11.20 -3.69
CA ALA A 119 8.01 -10.72 -3.31
C ALA A 119 8.02 -9.55 -2.31
N MET A 120 6.87 -8.92 -2.01
CA MET A 120 6.80 -7.86 -1.00
C MET A 120 7.05 -8.41 0.41
N LYS A 121 7.52 -7.55 1.32
CA LYS A 121 7.61 -7.89 2.75
C LYS A 121 6.21 -8.03 3.36
N THR A 122 6.06 -8.89 4.38
CA THR A 122 4.84 -9.02 5.17
C THR A 122 4.36 -7.66 5.68
N LYS A 123 3.04 -7.43 5.68
CA LYS A 123 2.36 -6.17 6.06
C LYS A 123 2.68 -4.95 5.16
N GLN A 124 3.56 -5.06 4.17
CA GLN A 124 3.83 -3.97 3.23
C GLN A 124 2.59 -3.71 2.35
N LYS A 125 2.27 -2.43 2.11
CA LYS A 125 1.07 -2.04 1.34
C LYS A 125 1.36 -1.71 -0.14
N LYS A 126 2.60 -1.36 -0.46
CA LYS A 126 3.02 -1.00 -1.82
C LYS A 126 4.38 -1.61 -2.15
N ALA A 127 4.48 -2.26 -3.31
CA ALA A 127 5.77 -2.62 -3.88
C ALA A 127 6.54 -1.33 -4.14
N THR A 128 7.60 -1.12 -3.36
CA THR A 128 8.41 0.09 -3.43
C THR A 128 9.72 -0.31 -4.06
N THR A 129 9.81 -0.16 -5.36
CA THR A 129 11.10 0.07 -6.02
C THR A 129 11.37 1.55 -5.78
N GLY A 130 12.53 1.89 -5.22
CA GLY A 130 12.89 3.28 -4.94
C GLY A 130 12.75 4.18 -6.19
N ARG A 131 12.90 5.50 -6.01
CA ARG A 131 13.05 6.36 -7.19
C ARG A 131 14.34 5.96 -7.91
N ILE A 132 14.27 5.84 -9.23
CA ILE A 132 15.45 5.65 -10.06
C ILE A 132 16.26 6.96 -9.98
N ALA A 133 17.57 6.84 -9.83
CA ALA A 133 18.51 7.96 -9.90
C ALA A 133 18.33 8.70 -11.24
N GLN A 134 18.31 10.04 -11.20
CA GLN A 134 18.19 10.82 -12.43
C GLN A 134 19.48 10.76 -13.23
N PHE A 135 20.62 10.72 -12.53
CA PHE A 135 21.95 10.59 -13.11
C PHE A 135 22.73 9.52 -12.33
N PRO A 136 22.55 8.23 -12.64
CA PRO A 136 23.09 7.13 -11.84
C PRO A 136 24.60 7.22 -11.63
N GLU A 137 25.35 7.51 -12.69
CA GLU A 137 26.81 7.62 -12.63
C GLU A 137 27.28 8.79 -11.77
N MET A 138 26.63 9.96 -11.91
CA MET A 138 26.96 11.15 -11.14
C MET A 138 26.58 10.98 -9.66
N GLU A 139 25.40 10.43 -9.37
CA GLU A 139 24.95 10.15 -8.01
C GLU A 139 25.89 9.15 -7.32
N ASN A 140 26.34 8.11 -8.03
CA ASN A 140 27.33 7.15 -7.53
C ASN A 140 28.67 7.84 -7.24
N HIS A 141 29.18 8.66 -8.16
CA HIS A 141 30.43 9.39 -7.97
C HIS A 141 30.38 10.36 -6.77
N ILE A 142 29.26 11.07 -6.61
CA ILE A 142 29.04 11.94 -5.44
C ILE A 142 28.97 11.11 -4.15
N HIS A 143 28.31 9.96 -4.19
CA HIS A 143 28.22 9.06 -3.04
C HIS A 143 29.59 8.51 -2.63
N GLU A 144 30.42 8.10 -3.58
CA GLU A 144 31.79 7.65 -3.31
C GLU A 144 32.65 8.74 -2.67
N LYS A 145 32.57 9.98 -3.21
CA LYS A 145 33.25 11.14 -2.61
C LYS A 145 32.79 11.39 -1.19
N PHE A 146 31.47 11.30 -0.95
CA PHE A 146 30.90 11.45 0.38
C PHE A 146 31.43 10.39 1.37
N LEU A 147 31.50 9.12 0.97
CA LEU A 147 32.02 8.04 1.83
C LEU A 147 33.50 8.29 2.20
N LYS A 148 34.34 8.67 1.23
CA LYS A 148 35.75 9.00 1.47
C LYS A 148 35.92 10.17 2.44
N LEU A 149 35.12 11.22 2.29
CA LEU A 149 35.14 12.39 3.18
C LEU A 149 34.57 12.09 4.59
N ARG A 150 33.66 11.12 4.70
CA ARG A 150 33.13 10.67 5.99
C ARG A 150 34.17 9.87 6.78
N GLU A 151 34.93 9.01 6.09
CA GLU A 151 36.03 8.24 6.69
C GLU A 151 37.12 9.14 7.27
N THR A 152 37.42 10.26 6.61
CA THR A 152 38.38 11.26 7.11
C THR A 152 37.84 12.09 8.28
N GLY A 153 36.59 11.88 8.70
CA GLY A 153 35.99 12.54 9.86
C GLY A 153 35.60 13.99 9.63
N VAL A 154 35.57 14.46 8.38
CA VAL A 154 35.22 15.85 8.04
C VAL A 154 33.70 16.00 8.01
N LYS A 155 33.18 17.02 8.71
CA LYS A 155 31.77 17.37 8.66
C LYS A 155 31.47 18.05 7.32
N ILE A 156 30.76 17.35 6.45
CA ILE A 156 30.30 17.89 5.17
C ILE A 156 29.07 18.77 5.43
N GLY A 157 29.28 20.07 5.51
CA GLY A 157 28.22 21.08 5.54
C GLY A 157 27.94 21.62 4.14
N TRP A 158 26.68 21.91 3.85
CA TRP A 158 26.30 22.65 2.65
C TRP A 158 26.55 24.13 2.94
N SER A 159 27.59 24.72 2.33
CA SER A 159 27.84 26.17 2.35
C SER A 159 27.06 26.87 1.26
#